data_AF-A0A1H9VUG2-F1
#
_entry.id   AF-A0A1H9VUG2-F1
#
_cell.length_a   1.000
_cell.length_b   1.000
_cell.length_c   1.000
_cell.angle_alpha   90.00
_cell.angle_beta   90.00
_cell.angle_gamma   90.00
#
_symmetry.space_group_name_H-M   'P 1'
#
loop_
_entity.id
_entity.type
_entity.pdbx_description
1 polymer ?
#
loop_
_entity_poly.entity_id
_entity_poly.type
_entity_poly.pdbx_seq_one_letter_code
_entity_poly.pdbx_strand_id
1 'polypeptide(L)'
;MNTGETHSGADTARPRPRPRQAAGERPGGPSTRGGPDPGRRGAQRRPARARGALGRYGEDLAARRLREAGMAVLERNWRCAEGEIDIVARDADAVVICEVKTRRAVPFQTPMGSLPPARTARLRRLAGRWLSERWIARYGRPPTGGVRIDLVGIVLPGRGAPVVEHVRGIG
;
A
#
# COMPACT_ATOMS: atom_id res chain seq x y z
N MET A 1 44.94 21.85 -20.32
CA MET A 1 45.60 22.97 -19.65
C MET A 1 44.76 24.21 -19.86
N ASN A 2 44.03 24.66 -18.83
CA ASN A 2 43.85 26.09 -18.54
C ASN A 2 43.53 26.23 -17.04
N THR A 3 44.15 27.22 -16.43
CA THR A 3 44.38 27.45 -14.99
C THR A 3 43.66 28.70 -14.50
N GLY A 4 43.49 28.86 -13.18
CA GLY A 4 43.18 30.14 -12.49
C GLY A 4 41.95 30.05 -11.56
N GLU A 5 42.11 29.71 -10.27
CA GLU A 5 42.34 30.61 -9.10
C GLU A 5 41.03 31.17 -8.50
N THR A 6 40.50 30.63 -7.38
CA THR A 6 40.75 30.89 -5.94
C THR A 6 40.47 32.31 -5.44
N HIS A 7 39.65 32.46 -4.39
CA HIS A 7 39.68 33.37 -3.21
C HIS A 7 38.43 33.03 -2.34
N SER A 8 38.30 33.21 -1.02
CA SER A 8 39.12 33.19 0.21
C SER A 8 38.18 33.61 1.37
N GLY A 9 38.39 33.11 2.60
CA GLY A 9 37.87 33.62 3.90
C GLY A 9 36.55 32.98 4.40
N ALA A 10 36.48 32.20 5.50
CA ALA A 10 36.72 32.49 6.95
C ALA A 10 35.80 33.62 7.48
N ASP A 11 35.12 33.61 8.63
CA ASP A 11 35.40 33.07 9.96
C ASP A 11 34.12 33.21 10.86
N THR A 12 34.25 32.94 12.16
CA THR A 12 33.35 32.31 13.12
C THR A 12 32.32 33.19 13.87
N ALA A 13 31.32 32.54 14.51
CA ALA A 13 31.03 32.62 15.97
C ALA A 13 29.57 32.27 16.36
N ARG A 14 29.42 31.60 17.51
CA ARG A 14 28.21 31.31 18.34
C ARG A 14 28.54 31.77 19.79
N PRO A 15 27.66 31.72 20.83
CA PRO A 15 26.23 32.07 20.99
C PRO A 15 25.88 32.87 22.32
N ARG A 16 24.59 33.30 22.47
CA ARG A 16 23.76 33.52 23.72
C ARG A 16 24.12 34.72 24.65
N PRO A 17 23.23 35.20 25.58
CA PRO A 17 22.06 34.58 26.24
C PRO A 17 20.75 35.44 26.35
N ARG A 18 19.72 34.84 27.00
CA ARG A 18 18.40 35.43 27.35
C ARG A 18 18.42 36.15 28.70
N PRO A 19 17.43 37.01 28.98
CA PRO A 19 16.81 37.12 30.30
C PRO A 19 15.32 36.75 30.29
N ARG A 20 14.74 36.69 31.49
CA ARG A 20 13.61 35.85 31.95
C ARG A 20 12.65 36.71 32.80
N GLN A 21 11.37 36.32 32.85
CA GLN A 21 10.33 36.63 33.89
C GLN A 21 9.64 38.02 33.79
N ALA A 22 8.39 38.26 34.22
CA ALA A 22 7.44 37.58 35.11
C ALA A 22 5.97 38.02 34.73
N ALA A 23 4.96 37.15 34.85
CA ALA A 23 3.96 37.08 35.95
C ALA A 23 2.83 38.14 35.91
N GLY A 24 1.58 37.66 35.85
CA GLY A 24 0.35 38.42 36.08
C GLY A 24 -0.77 37.45 36.46
N GLU A 25 -1.43 37.71 37.59
CA GLU A 25 -2.32 36.82 38.34
C GLU A 25 -3.78 36.79 37.84
N ARG A 26 -4.42 35.63 38.13
CA ARG A 26 -5.82 35.20 38.42
C ARG A 26 -6.91 36.28 38.74
N PRO A 27 -8.21 35.96 39.02
CA PRO A 27 -9.00 34.70 38.92
C PRO A 27 -10.40 34.84 38.25
N GLY A 28 -11.11 33.73 38.04
CA GLY A 28 -12.56 33.71 37.85
C GLY A 28 -13.14 32.30 37.69
N GLY A 29 -13.93 31.85 38.68
CA GLY A 29 -14.90 30.75 38.54
C GLY A 29 -16.31 31.27 38.86
N PRO A 30 -17.38 30.45 39.00
CA PRO A 30 -17.53 29.02 38.71
C PRO A 30 -18.80 28.66 37.87
N SER A 31 -19.05 27.34 37.71
CA SER A 31 -20.35 26.70 37.34
C SER A 31 -20.67 26.62 35.83
N THR A 32 -21.09 25.53 35.19
CA THR A 32 -21.99 24.43 35.59
C THR A 32 -21.77 23.16 34.72
N ARG A 33 -22.14 22.02 35.29
CA ARG A 33 -22.51 20.70 34.73
C ARG A 33 -22.71 20.60 33.19
N GLY A 34 -21.88 19.79 32.55
CA GLY A 34 -22.16 19.13 31.27
C GLY A 34 -21.87 17.64 31.40
N GLY A 35 -22.92 16.80 31.45
CA GLY A 35 -22.81 15.35 31.43
C GLY A 35 -22.27 14.83 30.08
N PRO A 36 -21.77 13.60 30.02
CA PRO A 36 -21.24 13.04 28.78
C PRO A 36 -22.35 12.83 27.74
N ASP A 37 -22.15 13.41 26.56
CA ASP A 37 -22.94 13.20 25.34
C ASP A 37 -22.96 11.71 24.93
N PRO A 38 -24.12 11.02 24.94
CA PRO A 38 -24.24 9.62 24.53
C PRO A 38 -24.49 9.54 23.01
N GLY A 39 -23.60 10.10 22.19
CA GLY A 39 -23.90 10.35 20.78
C GLY A 39 -22.98 9.72 19.73
N ARG A 40 -21.70 9.46 20.04
CA ARG A 40 -20.75 8.96 19.03
C ARG A 40 -20.54 7.46 19.16
N ARG A 41 -21.42 6.68 18.50
CA ARG A 41 -21.20 5.24 18.25
C ARG A 41 -19.86 5.08 17.54
N GLY A 42 -18.84 4.69 18.31
CA GLY A 42 -17.56 4.27 17.78
C GLY A 42 -17.79 3.18 16.76
N ALA A 43 -17.39 3.43 15.51
CA ALA A 43 -17.16 2.37 14.55
C ALA A 43 -16.11 1.44 15.17
N GLN A 44 -16.58 0.37 15.82
CA GLN A 44 -15.72 -0.59 16.50
C GLN A 44 -14.73 -1.13 15.47
N ARG A 45 -13.47 -0.67 15.54
CA ARG A 45 -12.36 -1.16 14.74
C ARG A 45 -12.23 -2.64 15.06
N ARG A 46 -12.77 -3.50 14.19
CA ARG A 46 -12.53 -4.95 14.24
C ARG A 46 -11.02 -5.20 14.44
N PRO A 47 -10.62 -6.10 15.35
CA PRO A 47 -9.22 -6.30 15.70
C PRO A 47 -8.38 -6.64 14.45
N ALA A 48 -7.20 -6.02 14.34
CA ALA A 48 -6.31 -6.10 13.18
C ALA A 48 -5.95 -7.55 12.76
N ARG A 49 -5.99 -8.51 13.70
CA ARG A 49 -5.75 -9.93 13.45
C ARG A 49 -6.76 -10.57 12.49
N ALA A 50 -8.04 -10.20 12.59
CA ALA A 50 -9.10 -10.78 11.75
C ALA A 50 -9.03 -10.29 10.29
N ARG A 51 -8.57 -9.04 10.08
CA ARG A 51 -8.30 -8.51 8.73
C ARG A 51 -7.09 -9.21 8.10
N GLY A 52 -6.04 -9.47 8.89
CA GLY A 52 -4.84 -10.17 8.41
C GLY A 52 -5.09 -11.62 7.99
N ALA A 53 -5.87 -12.38 8.77
CA ALA A 53 -6.21 -13.76 8.42
C ALA A 53 -7.07 -13.85 7.14
N LEU A 54 -8.07 -12.97 7.02
CA LEU A 54 -8.90 -12.88 5.82
C LEU A 54 -8.08 -12.50 4.58
N GLY A 55 -7.17 -11.54 4.71
CA GLY A 55 -6.28 -11.12 3.63
C GLY A 55 -5.38 -12.26 3.16
N ARG A 56 -4.72 -12.98 4.09
CA ARG A 56 -3.86 -14.12 3.75
C ARG A 56 -4.62 -15.25 3.06
N TYR A 57 -5.79 -15.61 3.58
CA TYR A 57 -6.65 -16.60 2.95
C TYR A 57 -7.01 -16.18 1.51
N GLY A 58 -7.30 -14.90 1.32
CA GLY A 58 -7.50 -14.32 0.01
C GLY A 58 -6.29 -14.52 -0.91
N GLU A 59 -5.13 -14.09 -0.46
CA GLU A 59 -3.88 -14.20 -1.21
C GLU A 59 -3.56 -15.67 -1.59
N ASP A 60 -3.85 -16.63 -0.72
CA ASP A 60 -3.70 -18.07 -1.01
C ASP A 60 -4.63 -18.52 -2.15
N LEU A 61 -5.91 -18.13 -2.10
CA LEU A 61 -6.89 -18.44 -3.15
C LEU A 61 -6.49 -17.79 -4.48
N ALA A 62 -6.04 -16.53 -4.45
CA ALA A 62 -5.58 -15.82 -5.63
C ALA A 62 -4.37 -16.51 -6.25
N ALA A 63 -3.36 -16.84 -5.44
CA ALA A 63 -2.17 -17.54 -5.91
C ALA A 63 -2.51 -18.92 -6.50
N ARG A 64 -3.49 -19.63 -5.95
CA ARG A 64 -3.97 -20.88 -6.54
C ARG A 64 -4.64 -20.64 -7.90
N ARG A 65 -5.57 -19.69 -7.98
CA ARG A 65 -6.29 -19.36 -9.23
C ARG A 65 -5.35 -18.92 -10.37
N LEU A 66 -4.29 -18.18 -10.04
CA LEU A 66 -3.27 -17.77 -11.03
C LEU A 66 -2.48 -18.97 -11.55
N ARG A 67 -2.12 -19.92 -10.67
CA ARG A 67 -1.45 -21.17 -11.07
C ARG A 67 -2.36 -22.05 -11.94
N GLU A 68 -3.63 -22.18 -11.57
CA GLU A 68 -4.64 -22.89 -12.37
C GLU A 68 -4.84 -22.25 -13.75
N ALA A 69 -4.62 -20.94 -13.87
CA ALA A 69 -4.61 -20.22 -15.14
C ALA A 69 -3.29 -20.35 -15.95
N GLY A 70 -2.35 -21.19 -15.50
CA GLY A 70 -1.06 -21.42 -16.17
C GLY A 70 0.02 -20.41 -15.84
N MET A 71 -0.20 -19.50 -14.89
CA MET A 71 0.77 -18.48 -14.51
C MET A 71 1.72 -18.98 -13.42
N ALA A 72 3.00 -18.59 -13.50
CA ALA A 72 3.98 -18.90 -12.46
C ALA A 72 3.98 -17.81 -11.39
N VAL A 73 3.63 -18.13 -10.14
CA VAL A 73 3.73 -17.17 -9.03
C VAL A 73 5.21 -17.02 -8.65
N LEU A 74 5.75 -15.81 -8.82
CA LEU A 74 7.16 -15.49 -8.56
C LEU A 74 7.39 -15.03 -7.12
N GLU A 75 6.50 -14.19 -6.60
CA GLU A 75 6.61 -13.65 -5.24
C GLU A 75 5.21 -13.33 -4.69
N ARG A 76 5.10 -13.34 -3.36
CA ARG A 76 3.87 -13.10 -2.62
C ARG A 76 4.18 -12.15 -1.47
N ASN A 77 3.26 -11.21 -1.20
CA ASN A 77 3.38 -10.22 -0.13
C ASN A 77 4.75 -9.52 -0.14
N TRP A 78 5.21 -9.11 -1.33
CA TRP A 78 6.47 -8.38 -1.48
C TRP A 78 6.33 -6.99 -0.88
N ARG A 79 7.32 -6.56 -0.09
CA ARG A 79 7.29 -5.30 0.66
C ARG A 79 8.57 -4.52 0.45
N CYS A 80 8.43 -3.21 0.32
CA CYS A 80 9.52 -2.24 0.32
C CYS A 80 9.10 -0.99 1.10
N ALA A 81 9.99 0.00 1.21
CA ALA A 81 9.71 1.24 1.92
C ALA A 81 8.52 2.03 1.33
N GLU A 82 8.22 1.87 0.04
CA GLU A 82 7.15 2.61 -0.65
C GLU A 82 5.79 1.89 -0.61
N GLY A 83 5.76 0.62 -0.21
CA GLY A 83 4.52 -0.14 -0.20
C GLY A 83 4.71 -1.65 -0.36
N GLU A 84 3.64 -2.28 -0.83
CA GLU A 84 3.52 -3.73 -0.95
C GLU A 84 2.84 -4.11 -2.25
N ILE A 85 3.22 -5.28 -2.78
CA ILE A 85 2.55 -5.97 -3.89
C ILE A 85 2.05 -7.30 -3.35
N ASP A 86 0.76 -7.58 -3.52
CA ASP A 86 0.15 -8.81 -3.00
C ASP A 86 0.72 -10.05 -3.69
N ILE A 87 0.74 -10.07 -5.03
CA ILE A 87 1.31 -11.18 -5.80
C ILE A 87 2.04 -10.64 -7.04
N VAL A 88 3.23 -11.18 -7.30
CA VAL A 88 3.91 -11.05 -8.60
C VAL A 88 3.91 -12.41 -9.29
N ALA A 89 3.45 -12.44 -10.53
CA ALA A 89 3.40 -13.64 -11.35
C ALA A 89 4.07 -13.44 -12.71
N ARG A 90 4.34 -14.52 -13.41
CA ARG A 90 4.77 -14.55 -14.81
C ARG A 90 3.71 -15.23 -15.65
N ASP A 91 3.42 -14.62 -16.78
CA ASP A 91 2.45 -15.10 -17.75
C ASP A 91 3.07 -14.98 -19.15
N ALA A 92 3.48 -16.12 -19.69
CA ALA A 92 4.41 -16.20 -20.81
C ALA A 92 5.61 -15.26 -20.61
N ASP A 93 5.68 -14.18 -21.37
CA ASP A 93 6.81 -13.25 -21.38
C ASP A 93 6.55 -11.97 -20.58
N ALA A 94 5.36 -11.84 -19.98
CA ALA A 94 4.98 -10.70 -19.17
C ALA A 94 5.20 -10.96 -17.68
N VAL A 95 5.59 -9.90 -16.96
CA VAL A 95 5.49 -9.85 -15.50
C VAL A 95 4.13 -9.27 -15.14
N VAL A 96 3.43 -9.92 -14.22
CA VAL A 96 2.07 -9.55 -13.82
C VAL A 96 2.05 -9.16 -12.35
N ILE A 97 1.60 -7.96 -12.08
CA ILE A 97 1.41 -7.40 -10.75
C ILE A 97 -0.06 -7.56 -10.39
N CYS A 98 -0.36 -8.42 -9.44
CA CYS A 98 -1.73 -8.72 -9.04
C CYS A 98 -2.06 -8.03 -7.71
N GLU A 99 -3.11 -7.21 -7.72
CA GLU A 99 -3.78 -6.75 -6.50
C GLU A 99 -4.84 -7.78 -6.09
N VAL A 100 -4.92 -8.13 -4.80
CA VAL A 100 -5.91 -9.06 -4.27
C VAL A 100 -6.94 -8.32 -3.41
N LYS A 101 -8.22 -8.47 -3.76
CA LYS A 101 -9.33 -7.92 -2.97
C LYS A 101 -10.21 -9.03 -2.45
N THR A 102 -10.20 -9.19 -1.14
CA THR A 102 -11.06 -10.17 -0.46
C THR A 102 -12.18 -9.48 0.29
N ARG A 103 -13.41 -9.90 0.01
CA ARG A 103 -14.61 -9.38 0.67
C ARG A 103 -15.57 -10.51 1.01
N ARG A 104 -16.38 -10.31 2.04
CA ARG A 104 -17.55 -11.16 2.29
C ARG A 104 -18.69 -10.70 1.37
N ALA A 105 -19.49 -11.65 0.89
CA ALA A 105 -20.68 -11.34 0.11
C ALA A 105 -21.62 -10.48 0.96
N VAL A 106 -22.07 -9.37 0.38
CA VAL A 106 -23.20 -8.59 0.89
C VAL A 106 -24.18 -8.39 -0.26
N PRO A 107 -25.49 -8.28 0.01
CA PRO A 107 -26.46 -7.95 -1.03
C PRO A 107 -26.07 -6.64 -1.76
N PHE A 108 -26.22 -6.62 -3.08
CA PHE A 108 -26.09 -5.42 -3.94
C PHE A 108 -24.69 -4.80 -4.13
N GLN A 109 -23.61 -5.58 -4.14
CA GLN A 109 -22.29 -5.04 -4.53
C GLN A 109 -21.98 -5.18 -6.03
N THR A 110 -21.41 -4.11 -6.58
CA THR A 110 -20.96 -3.97 -7.97
C THR A 110 -19.84 -4.97 -8.31
N PRO A 111 -19.74 -5.42 -9.59
CA PRO A 111 -18.62 -6.22 -10.08
C PRO A 111 -17.28 -5.55 -9.79
N MET A 112 -16.26 -6.38 -9.63
CA MET A 112 -14.94 -5.92 -9.23
C MET A 112 -14.15 -5.43 -10.45
N GLY A 113 -14.66 -4.42 -11.15
CA GLY A 113 -14.24 -4.13 -12.53
C GLY A 113 -13.06 -3.16 -12.71
N SER A 114 -12.64 -2.41 -11.68
CA SER A 114 -11.58 -1.42 -11.86
C SER A 114 -10.83 -1.06 -10.57
N LEU A 115 -9.57 -0.65 -10.73
CA LEU A 115 -8.79 0.00 -9.68
C LEU A 115 -8.87 1.52 -9.82
N PRO A 116 -8.99 2.28 -8.71
CA PRO A 116 -8.87 3.72 -8.76
C PRO A 116 -7.54 4.16 -9.40
N PRO A 117 -7.49 5.24 -10.21
CA PRO A 117 -6.28 5.68 -10.91
C PRO A 117 -5.07 5.86 -9.98
N ALA A 118 -5.29 6.40 -8.77
CA ALA A 118 -4.24 6.56 -7.76
C ALA A 118 -3.62 5.21 -7.32
N ARG A 119 -4.43 4.14 -7.25
CA ARG A 119 -3.94 2.80 -6.92
C ARG A 119 -3.13 2.21 -8.09
N THR A 120 -3.60 2.36 -9.32
CA THR A 120 -2.86 1.92 -10.51
C THR A 120 -1.51 2.64 -10.63
N ALA A 121 -1.47 3.97 -10.42
CA ALA A 121 -0.22 4.73 -10.42
C ALA A 121 0.76 4.26 -9.34
N ARG A 122 0.28 3.95 -8.13
CA ARG A 122 1.10 3.35 -7.07
C ARG A 122 1.63 1.98 -7.46
N LEU A 123 0.79 1.11 -8.02
CA LEU A 123 1.21 -0.23 -8.47
C LEU A 123 2.25 -0.15 -9.58
N ARG A 124 2.14 0.80 -10.53
CA ARG A 124 3.17 1.03 -11.56
C ARG A 124 4.54 1.39 -10.95
N ARG A 125 4.57 2.26 -9.92
CA ARG A 125 5.81 2.59 -9.20
C ARG A 125 6.42 1.37 -8.51
N LEU A 126 5.59 0.62 -7.79
CA LEU A 126 6.03 -0.58 -7.08
C LEU A 126 6.52 -1.67 -8.06
N ALA A 127 5.85 -1.81 -9.20
CA ALA A 127 6.25 -2.70 -10.28
C ALA A 127 7.66 -2.36 -10.79
N GLY A 128 7.92 -1.07 -11.08
CA GLY A 128 9.23 -0.62 -11.52
C GLY A 128 10.34 -0.98 -10.52
N ARG A 129 10.07 -0.80 -9.22
CA ARG A 129 11.02 -1.17 -8.17
C ARG A 129 11.25 -2.67 -8.08
N TRP A 130 10.18 -3.47 -8.07
CA TRP A 130 10.29 -4.93 -8.05
C TRP A 130 11.08 -5.45 -9.28
N LEU A 131 10.84 -4.87 -10.46
CA LEU A 131 11.56 -5.24 -11.68
C LEU A 131 13.05 -4.94 -11.55
N SER A 132 13.43 -3.77 -11.06
CA SER A 132 14.84 -3.44 -10.84
C SER A 132 15.51 -4.39 -9.84
N GLU A 133 14.88 -4.62 -8.69
CA GLU A 133 15.45 -5.41 -7.58
C GLU A 133 15.46 -6.92 -7.83
N ARG A 134 14.49 -7.45 -8.58
CA ARG A 134 14.31 -8.89 -8.78
C ARG A 134 14.56 -9.33 -10.20
N TRP A 135 13.93 -8.69 -11.17
CA TRP A 135 13.92 -9.17 -12.55
C TRP A 135 15.18 -8.76 -13.32
N ILE A 136 15.45 -7.46 -13.42
CA ILE A 136 16.60 -6.92 -14.15
C ILE A 136 17.90 -7.37 -13.47
N ALA A 137 17.96 -7.36 -12.15
CA ALA A 137 19.09 -7.92 -11.41
C ALA A 137 19.39 -9.39 -11.75
N ARG A 138 18.36 -10.18 -12.09
CA ARG A 138 18.49 -11.60 -12.42
C ARG A 138 18.74 -11.87 -13.91
N TYR A 139 18.06 -11.13 -14.80
CA TYR A 139 18.01 -11.42 -16.23
C TYR A 139 18.77 -10.39 -17.09
N GLY A 140 19.23 -9.29 -16.52
CA GLY A 140 19.97 -8.22 -17.21
C GLY A 140 19.12 -7.41 -18.20
N ARG A 141 17.81 -7.63 -18.28
CA ARG A 141 16.90 -6.94 -19.21
C ARG A 141 15.45 -6.90 -18.71
N PRO A 142 14.61 -5.97 -19.21
CA PRO A 142 13.18 -5.96 -18.95
C PRO A 142 12.46 -7.21 -19.50
N PRO A 143 11.27 -7.57 -18.98
CA PRO A 143 10.43 -8.62 -19.55
C PRO A 143 9.97 -8.24 -20.96
N THR A 144 10.10 -9.16 -21.92
CA THR A 144 9.80 -8.92 -23.34
C THR A 144 8.30 -8.77 -23.60
N GLY A 145 7.44 -9.42 -22.82
CA GLY A 145 5.99 -9.26 -22.84
C GLY A 145 5.49 -8.05 -22.04
N GLY A 146 6.40 -7.23 -21.50
CA GLY A 146 6.07 -6.06 -20.71
C GLY A 146 5.54 -6.37 -19.31
N VAL A 147 4.81 -5.42 -18.75
CA VAL A 147 4.28 -5.47 -17.38
C VAL A 147 2.77 -5.26 -17.44
N ARG A 148 2.03 -6.17 -16.82
CA ARG A 148 0.57 -6.10 -16.70
C ARG A 148 0.16 -5.93 -15.25
N ILE A 149 -0.89 -5.14 -15.01
CA ILE A 149 -1.53 -5.06 -13.70
C ILE A 149 -2.85 -5.82 -13.80
N ASP A 150 -3.04 -6.78 -12.90
CA ASP A 150 -4.24 -7.60 -12.80
C ASP A 150 -4.89 -7.40 -11.43
N LEU A 151 -6.19 -7.71 -11.35
CA LEU A 151 -6.96 -7.68 -10.11
C LEU A 151 -7.59 -9.05 -9.90
N VAL A 152 -7.36 -9.60 -8.70
CA VAL A 152 -7.96 -10.86 -8.28
C VAL A 152 -8.97 -10.60 -7.18
N GLY A 153 -10.23 -10.86 -7.48
CA GLY A 153 -11.37 -10.70 -6.58
C GLY A 153 -11.78 -11.97 -5.92
N ILE A 154 -12.01 -11.89 -4.63
CA ILE A 154 -12.40 -13.03 -3.82
C ILE A 154 -13.65 -12.64 -3.04
N VAL A 155 -14.74 -13.33 -3.35
CA VAL A 155 -16.02 -13.15 -2.68
C VAL A 155 -16.29 -14.39 -1.84
N LEU A 156 -16.38 -14.18 -0.52
CA LEU A 156 -16.71 -15.23 0.44
C LEU A 156 -18.20 -15.21 0.73
N PRO A 157 -18.99 -16.18 0.22
CA PRO A 157 -20.40 -16.27 0.56
C PRO A 157 -20.60 -16.70 2.02
N GLY A 158 -21.80 -16.50 2.57
CA GLY A 158 -22.16 -16.96 3.91
C GLY A 158 -22.18 -18.50 4.04
N ARG A 159 -22.39 -19.20 2.93
CA ARG A 159 -22.30 -20.66 2.76
C ARG A 159 -21.78 -20.97 1.36
N GLY A 160 -21.06 -22.09 1.20
CA GLY A 160 -20.52 -22.55 -0.08
C GLY A 160 -19.09 -22.11 -0.36
N ALA A 161 -18.60 -22.44 -1.56
CA ALA A 161 -17.23 -22.17 -1.98
C ALA A 161 -17.00 -20.67 -2.29
N PRO A 162 -15.78 -20.14 -2.04
CA PRO A 162 -15.39 -18.81 -2.52
C PRO A 162 -15.54 -18.69 -4.04
N VAL A 163 -15.96 -17.51 -4.50
CA VAL A 163 -15.90 -17.15 -5.92
C VAL A 163 -14.64 -16.33 -6.15
N VAL A 164 -13.84 -16.73 -7.15
CA VAL A 164 -12.61 -16.03 -7.53
C VAL A 164 -12.75 -15.49 -8.95
N GLU A 165 -12.63 -14.16 -9.08
CA GLU A 165 -12.65 -13.44 -10.35
C GLU A 165 -11.24 -12.92 -10.64
N HIS A 166 -10.75 -13.09 -11.87
CA HIS A 166 -9.44 -12.57 -12.29
C HIS A 166 -9.64 -11.65 -13.48
N VAL A 167 -9.46 -10.35 -13.24
CA VAL A 167 -9.54 -9.30 -14.26
C VAL A 167 -8.13 -8.98 -14.72
N ARG A 168 -7.87 -9.18 -16.01
CA ARG A 168 -6.55 -8.95 -16.62
C ARG A 168 -6.44 -7.53 -17.16
N GLY A 169 -5.27 -6.91 -17.03
CA GLY A 169 -4.92 -5.66 -17.71
C GLY A 169 -5.77 -4.46 -17.29
N ILE A 170 -5.78 -4.15 -16.01
CA ILE A 170 -6.52 -3.00 -15.48
C ILE A 170 -5.69 -1.71 -15.54
N GLY A 171 -6.28 -0.70 -16.20
CA GLY A 171 -5.87 0.71 -16.14
C GLY A 171 -4.71 1.12 -17.04
#